data_AF-A0A2D2LWZ9-F1
#
_entry.id   AF-A0A2D2LWZ9-F1
#
_cell.length_a   1.000
_cell.length_b   1.000
_cell.length_c   1.000
_cell.angle_alpha   90.00
_cell.angle_beta   90.00
_cell.angle_gamma   90.00
#
_symmetry.space_group_name_H-M   'P 1'
#
loop_
_entity.id
_entity.type
_entity.pdbx_description
1 polymer ?
#
loop_
_entity_poly.entity_id
_entity_poly.type
_entity_poly.pdbx_seq_one_letter_code
_entity_poly.pdbx_strand_id
1 'polypeptide(L)'
;MLIVNLPTLFYPIFVVGNLFNGNVIGGKLSDFEDKAKLAGFGESDIAVIKRIINGNRTLIGDNEDWAECAKSEHAIVRRLTAQQGKALNVLVGDVDEHTRMYVAENGYKLDTLIDDASPIVKQAVISAIAKSGQSEASKRRKIQKLVYDSSVSVRMAVINAGYGYDKLKNDSSWEVRKLIASKGYALEHFIVDPHYAVREAVADQGFGARRLMKDKSPSVRARLVKAGFGIKTLIHDQSPLVREAIALAGFNLREYLYDESPIVRAAVAEYGFGLQKLSCDTSEIVRAKVAQKGYALSKLSKDENWFVRLCAAKSLYQENQFSKLKRFAKDEDERVREFASTTLKQIKDKEKRQAA
;
A
#
# COMPACT_ATOMS: atom_id res chain seq x y z
N MET A 1 10.98 -15.76 -11.32
CA MET A 1 11.15 -15.93 -9.85
C MET A 1 10.46 -14.73 -9.20
N LEU A 2 9.15 -14.86 -8.98
CA LEU A 2 8.29 -13.78 -8.48
C LEU A 2 8.41 -13.73 -6.96
N ILE A 3 9.07 -12.70 -6.45
CA ILE A 3 9.00 -12.31 -5.04
C ILE A 3 7.59 -11.72 -4.86
N VAL A 4 6.69 -12.53 -4.31
CA VAL A 4 5.39 -12.08 -3.85
C VAL A 4 5.64 -11.20 -2.63
N ASN A 5 5.54 -9.88 -2.80
CA ASN A 5 5.47 -8.92 -1.71
C ASN A 5 4.23 -9.24 -0.88
N LEU A 6 4.43 -10.01 0.20
CA LEU A 6 3.53 -10.01 1.35
C LEU A 6 3.43 -8.55 1.83
N PRO A 7 2.23 -8.02 2.12
CA PRO A 7 2.13 -6.82 2.92
C PRO A 7 2.59 -7.23 4.32
N THR A 8 3.88 -7.06 4.54
CA THR A 8 4.44 -6.81 5.85
C THR A 8 3.59 -5.72 6.47
N LEU A 9 2.74 -6.08 7.43
CA LEU A 9 2.26 -5.18 8.48
C LEU A 9 3.49 -4.80 9.34
N PHE A 10 4.40 -4.07 8.72
CA PHE A 10 5.42 -3.29 9.37
C PHE A 10 4.77 -1.91 9.57
N TYR A 11 4.14 -1.73 10.72
CA TYR A 11 3.91 -0.41 11.31
C TYR A 11 5.01 -0.16 12.36
N PRO A 12 6.25 0.17 11.98
CA PRO A 12 7.02 1.12 12.75
C PRO A 12 6.78 2.51 12.13
N ILE A 13 6.69 3.53 12.97
CA ILE A 13 6.58 4.95 12.57
C ILE A 13 5.15 5.40 12.24
N PHE A 14 4.23 5.42 13.22
CA PHE A 14 3.12 6.40 13.22
C PHE A 14 2.46 6.63 14.61
N VAL A 15 3.15 6.32 15.73
CA VAL A 15 2.57 6.45 17.08
C VAL A 15 3.09 7.66 17.88
N VAL A 16 4.07 8.42 17.37
CA VAL A 16 4.43 9.72 17.99
C VAL A 16 3.71 10.89 17.31
N GLY A 17 3.23 10.74 16.07
CA GLY A 17 2.58 11.84 15.33
C GLY A 17 1.17 12.20 15.81
N ASN A 18 0.41 11.26 16.39
CA ASN A 18 -1.01 11.45 16.71
C ASN A 18 -1.33 11.62 18.20
N LEU A 19 -0.32 11.67 19.09
CA LEU A 19 -0.48 12.24 20.43
C LEU A 19 -0.47 13.78 20.42
N PHE A 20 -0.24 14.39 19.25
CA PHE A 20 -0.15 15.84 19.03
C PHE A 20 -1.21 16.38 18.06
N ASN A 21 -2.41 15.80 17.99
CA ASN A 21 -3.56 16.45 17.33
C ASN A 21 -4.12 17.60 18.21
N GLY A 22 -3.26 18.58 18.50
CA GLY A 22 -3.59 19.78 19.26
C GLY A 22 -2.37 20.45 19.88
N ASN A 23 -1.59 21.18 19.07
CA ASN A 23 -0.64 22.22 19.50
C ASN A 23 0.46 21.85 20.52
N VAL A 24 1.59 21.31 20.04
CA VAL A 24 2.90 21.78 20.53
C VAL A 24 3.83 21.98 19.33
N ILE A 25 3.53 23.00 18.53
CA ILE A 25 4.54 23.68 17.73
C ILE A 25 5.13 24.77 18.65
N GLY A 26 6.35 24.58 19.14
CA GLY A 26 7.18 25.68 19.68
C GLY A 26 7.17 25.99 21.19
N GLY A 27 6.78 25.05 22.07
CA GLY A 27 6.87 25.25 23.54
C GLY A 27 8.17 24.75 24.17
N LYS A 28 8.58 25.32 25.31
CA LYS A 28 9.71 24.78 26.11
C LYS A 28 9.28 23.49 26.82
N LEU A 29 10.21 22.57 27.10
CA LEU A 29 9.93 21.34 27.85
C LEU A 29 9.32 21.62 29.24
N SER A 30 9.63 22.76 29.85
CA SER A 30 8.99 23.23 31.09
C SER A 30 7.46 23.32 30.95
N ASP A 31 6.98 23.70 29.77
CA ASP A 31 5.55 23.90 29.50
C ASP A 31 4.83 22.54 29.38
N PHE A 32 5.56 21.46 29.11
CA PHE A 32 5.02 20.10 29.12
C PHE A 32 4.70 19.64 30.55
N GLU A 33 5.52 19.99 31.54
CA GLU A 33 5.31 19.56 32.93
C GLU A 33 4.01 20.11 33.50
N ASP A 34 3.81 21.41 33.35
CA ASP A 34 2.64 22.11 33.88
C ASP A 34 1.38 21.65 33.16
N LYS A 35 1.45 21.46 31.83
CA LYS A 35 0.33 20.91 31.04
C LYS A 35 0.03 19.46 31.39
N ALA A 36 1.05 18.63 31.63
CA ALA A 36 0.87 17.25 32.01
C ALA A 36 0.27 17.13 33.42
N LYS A 37 0.72 17.94 34.38
CA LYS A 37 0.11 18.01 35.72
C LYS A 37 -1.35 18.48 35.65
N LEU A 38 -1.64 19.51 34.85
CA LEU A 38 -3.02 19.99 34.61
C LEU A 38 -3.90 18.94 33.92
N ALA A 39 -3.32 18.11 33.06
CA ALA A 39 -4.01 16.98 32.42
C ALA A 39 -4.10 15.72 33.31
N GLY A 40 -3.72 15.83 34.59
CA GLY A 40 -3.86 14.76 35.59
C GLY A 40 -2.73 13.73 35.61
N PHE A 41 -1.60 13.98 34.92
CA PHE A 41 -0.49 13.03 34.93
C PHE A 41 0.22 12.99 36.29
N GLY A 42 0.40 11.78 36.83
CA GLY A 42 1.17 11.54 38.05
C GLY A 42 2.66 11.86 37.87
N GLU A 43 3.35 12.19 38.95
CA GLU A 43 4.76 12.63 38.87
C GLU A 43 5.69 11.57 38.28
N SER A 44 5.45 10.29 38.55
CA SER A 44 6.20 9.17 37.99
C SER A 44 5.98 9.02 36.49
N ASP A 45 4.72 9.09 36.03
CA ASP A 45 4.37 9.03 34.60
C ASP A 45 4.96 10.19 33.82
N ILE A 46 4.89 11.40 34.38
CA ILE A 46 5.52 12.60 33.80
C ILE A 46 7.04 12.37 33.66
N ALA A 47 7.70 11.82 34.68
CA ALA A 47 9.13 11.56 34.64
C ALA A 47 9.52 10.52 33.57
N VAL A 48 8.70 9.49 33.37
CA VAL A 48 8.89 8.50 32.31
C VAL A 48 8.70 9.14 30.93
N ILE A 49 7.58 9.85 30.71
CA ILE A 49 7.27 10.48 29.42
C ILE A 49 8.31 11.53 29.04
N LYS A 50 8.78 12.35 29.99
CA LYS A 50 9.87 13.30 29.76
C LYS A 50 11.15 12.64 29.28
N ARG A 51 11.57 11.54 29.90
CA ARG A 51 12.79 10.80 29.50
C ARG A 51 12.65 10.23 28.10
N ILE A 52 11.45 9.75 27.75
CA ILE A 52 11.12 9.28 26.41
C ILE A 52 11.24 10.43 25.40
N ILE A 53 10.57 11.56 25.65
CA ILE A 53 10.59 12.72 24.75
C ILE A 53 12.00 13.32 24.61
N ASN A 54 12.69 13.57 25.73
CA ASN A 54 14.01 14.20 25.74
C ASN A 54 15.09 13.35 25.06
N GLY A 55 14.98 12.03 25.19
CA GLY A 55 15.89 11.11 24.51
C GLY A 55 15.45 10.74 23.10
N ASN A 56 14.32 11.28 22.60
CA ASN A 56 13.63 10.82 21.40
C ASN A 56 13.49 9.27 21.36
N ARG A 57 13.23 8.67 22.53
CA ARG A 57 13.16 7.23 22.72
C ARG A 57 11.75 6.75 22.41
N THR A 58 11.63 5.50 22.01
CA THR A 58 10.36 4.81 21.78
C THR A 58 10.10 3.72 22.82
N LEU A 59 10.91 3.66 23.88
CA LEU A 59 10.91 2.62 24.91
C LEU A 59 11.11 3.25 26.30
N ILE A 60 10.53 2.62 27.32
CA ILE A 60 10.79 2.92 28.73
C ILE A 60 12.16 2.31 29.11
N GLY A 61 12.92 2.99 29.97
CA GLY A 61 14.25 2.51 30.38
C GLY A 61 14.18 1.27 31.29
N ASP A 62 15.23 0.45 31.30
CA ASP A 62 15.26 -0.79 32.08
C ASP A 62 15.24 -0.59 33.61
N ASN A 63 15.53 0.62 34.08
CA ASN A 63 15.60 0.98 35.50
C ASN A 63 14.26 1.41 36.10
N GLU A 64 13.16 1.40 35.34
CA GLU A 64 11.84 1.74 35.89
C GLU A 64 11.21 0.61 36.71
N ASP A 65 10.34 0.98 37.64
CA ASP A 65 9.40 0.04 38.23
C ASP A 65 8.29 -0.30 37.24
N TRP A 66 8.42 -1.45 36.58
CA TRP A 66 7.46 -1.95 35.62
C TRP A 66 6.08 -2.26 36.23
N ALA A 67 6.01 -2.57 37.53
CA ALA A 67 4.73 -2.79 38.21
C ALA A 67 4.00 -1.46 38.45
N GLU A 68 4.71 -0.37 38.68
CA GLU A 68 4.13 0.98 38.72
C GLU A 68 3.70 1.42 37.32
N CYS A 69 4.57 1.27 36.32
CA CYS A 69 4.25 1.63 34.93
C CYS A 69 3.00 0.88 34.40
N ALA A 70 2.81 -0.37 34.81
CA ALA A 70 1.62 -1.15 34.45
C ALA A 70 0.32 -0.69 35.14
N LYS A 71 0.42 0.06 36.23
CA LYS A 71 -0.72 0.63 36.96
C LYS A 71 -0.97 2.11 36.63
N SER A 72 -0.12 2.71 35.79
CA SER A 72 -0.29 4.09 35.31
C SER A 72 -1.71 4.31 34.81
N GLU A 73 -2.31 5.46 35.12
CA GLU A 73 -3.63 5.84 34.59
C GLU A 73 -3.57 6.10 33.07
N HIS A 74 -2.38 6.38 32.53
CA HIS A 74 -2.18 6.70 31.13
C HIS A 74 -1.86 5.48 30.27
N ALA A 75 -2.72 5.22 29.29
CA ALA A 75 -2.58 4.09 28.38
C ALA A 75 -1.23 4.08 27.63
N ILE A 76 -0.61 5.23 27.35
CA ILE A 76 0.69 5.28 26.67
C ILE A 76 1.80 4.56 27.46
N VAL A 77 1.84 4.74 28.79
CA VAL A 77 2.85 4.12 29.66
C VAL A 77 2.61 2.62 29.73
N ARG A 78 1.35 2.21 29.88
CA ARG A 78 0.95 0.79 29.91
C ARG A 78 1.21 0.08 28.58
N ARG A 79 0.93 0.73 27.44
CA ARG A 79 1.23 0.22 26.09
C ARG A 79 2.72 -0.04 25.90
N LEU A 80 3.56 0.94 26.22
CA LEU A 80 5.02 0.81 26.11
C LEU A 80 5.57 -0.28 27.04
N THR A 81 5.01 -0.38 28.24
CA THR A 81 5.34 -1.44 29.20
C THR A 81 5.02 -2.83 28.64
N ALA A 82 3.81 -3.02 28.09
CA ALA A 82 3.43 -4.26 27.42
C ALA A 82 4.28 -4.54 26.16
N GLN A 83 4.57 -3.52 25.35
CA GLN A 83 5.38 -3.64 24.14
C GLN A 83 6.78 -4.20 24.45
N GLN A 84 7.36 -3.82 25.59
CA GLN A 84 8.65 -4.32 26.08
C GLN A 84 8.58 -5.69 26.77
N GLY A 85 7.41 -6.33 26.80
CA GLY A 85 7.20 -7.62 27.42
C GLY A 85 7.22 -7.57 28.96
N LYS A 86 6.99 -6.39 29.55
CA LYS A 86 7.07 -6.17 31.01
C LYS A 86 5.68 -6.14 31.63
N ALA A 87 5.57 -6.63 32.86
CA ALA A 87 4.34 -6.64 33.67
C ALA A 87 3.08 -7.18 32.95
N LEU A 88 3.25 -8.11 31.99
CA LEU A 88 2.17 -8.65 31.15
C LEU A 88 1.05 -9.34 31.97
N ASN A 89 1.40 -9.88 33.15
CA ASN A 89 0.46 -10.47 34.09
C ASN A 89 -0.57 -9.48 34.62
N VAL A 90 -0.20 -8.20 34.75
CA VAL A 90 -1.09 -7.11 35.16
C VAL A 90 -1.86 -6.60 33.93
N LEU A 91 -1.18 -6.47 32.79
CA LEU A 91 -1.70 -5.82 31.60
C LEU A 91 -2.61 -6.69 30.71
N VAL A 92 -2.68 -8.00 30.95
CA VAL A 92 -3.52 -8.92 30.15
C VAL A 92 -5.02 -8.56 30.18
N GLY A 93 -5.48 -7.92 31.25
CA GLY A 93 -6.86 -7.47 31.41
C GLY A 93 -7.04 -5.96 31.29
N ASP A 94 -6.06 -5.25 30.70
CA ASP A 94 -6.10 -3.79 30.60
C ASP A 94 -7.37 -3.31 29.88
N VAL A 95 -7.88 -2.14 30.23
CA VAL A 95 -9.03 -1.54 29.52
C VAL A 95 -8.67 -1.15 28.08
N ASP A 96 -7.40 -0.79 27.83
CA ASP A 96 -6.90 -0.39 26.53
C ASP A 96 -6.56 -1.61 25.66
N GLU A 97 -7.22 -1.72 24.51
CA GLU A 97 -7.02 -2.83 23.57
C GLU A 97 -5.62 -2.88 22.95
N HIS A 98 -4.92 -1.75 22.82
CA HIS A 98 -3.56 -1.77 22.26
C HIS A 98 -2.56 -2.30 23.29
N THR A 99 -2.76 -1.99 24.57
CA THR A 99 -2.01 -2.65 25.65
C THR A 99 -2.20 -4.17 25.61
N ARG A 100 -3.46 -4.65 25.55
CA ARG A 100 -3.74 -6.09 25.45
C ARG A 100 -3.21 -6.72 24.15
N MET A 101 -3.22 -5.97 23.04
CA MET A 101 -2.61 -6.38 21.77
C MET A 101 -1.12 -6.65 21.96
N TYR A 102 -0.36 -5.73 22.59
CA TYR A 102 1.06 -5.96 22.89
C TYR A 102 1.30 -7.12 23.85
N VAL A 103 0.38 -7.36 24.80
CA VAL A 103 0.42 -8.57 25.64
C VAL A 103 0.31 -9.84 24.79
N ALA A 104 -0.62 -9.86 23.82
CA ALA A 104 -0.76 -10.97 22.88
C ALA A 104 0.47 -11.12 21.97
N GLU A 105 1.05 -10.03 21.45
CA GLU A 105 2.24 -10.10 20.60
C GLU A 105 3.45 -10.71 21.32
N ASN A 106 3.57 -10.50 22.63
CA ASN A 106 4.56 -11.14 23.48
C ASN A 106 4.24 -12.62 23.81
N GLY A 107 3.15 -13.17 23.27
CA GLY A 107 2.77 -14.55 23.47
C GLY A 107 2.19 -14.87 24.85
N TYR A 108 1.86 -13.85 25.65
CA TYR A 108 1.43 -14.03 27.03
C TYR A 108 -0.09 -14.25 27.12
N LYS A 109 -0.51 -15.31 27.83
CA LYS A 109 -1.92 -15.69 28.06
C LYS A 109 -2.81 -15.64 26.82
N LEU A 110 -2.31 -16.16 25.69
CA LEU A 110 -3.05 -16.21 24.42
C LEU A 110 -4.39 -16.96 24.52
N ASP A 111 -4.48 -17.97 25.39
CA ASP A 111 -5.72 -18.71 25.61
C ASP A 111 -6.81 -17.88 26.32
N THR A 112 -6.42 -16.82 27.03
CA THR A 112 -7.36 -15.84 27.60
C THR A 112 -7.73 -14.78 26.56
N LEU A 113 -6.74 -14.25 25.84
CA LEU A 113 -6.95 -13.17 24.87
C LEU A 113 -7.62 -13.63 23.56
N ILE A 114 -7.76 -14.94 23.34
CA ILE A 114 -8.41 -15.47 22.13
C ILE A 114 -9.89 -15.10 22.05
N ASP A 115 -10.55 -14.91 23.20
CA ASP A 115 -11.96 -14.53 23.29
C ASP A 115 -12.13 -13.01 23.53
N ASP A 116 -11.09 -12.21 23.28
CA ASP A 116 -11.12 -10.76 23.49
C ASP A 116 -12.19 -10.07 22.64
N ALA A 117 -12.85 -9.06 23.20
CA ALA A 117 -13.85 -8.27 22.50
C ALA A 117 -13.26 -7.51 21.30
N SER A 118 -12.00 -7.08 21.39
CA SER A 118 -11.35 -6.28 20.36
C SER A 118 -10.80 -7.15 19.22
N PRO A 119 -11.18 -6.87 17.96
CA PRO A 119 -10.61 -7.52 16.80
C PRO A 119 -9.09 -7.40 16.69
N ILE A 120 -8.48 -6.30 17.15
CA ILE A 120 -7.02 -6.10 17.02
C ILE A 120 -6.26 -7.06 17.94
N VAL A 121 -6.79 -7.29 19.14
CA VAL A 121 -6.21 -8.24 20.10
C VAL A 121 -6.32 -9.66 19.56
N LYS A 122 -7.49 -10.06 19.04
CA LYS A 122 -7.67 -11.38 18.41
C LYS A 122 -6.75 -11.61 17.22
N GLN A 123 -6.52 -10.59 16.38
CA GLN A 123 -5.54 -10.66 15.29
C GLN A 123 -4.11 -10.87 15.81
N ALA A 124 -3.71 -10.15 16.86
CA ALA A 124 -2.41 -10.34 17.51
C ALA A 124 -2.26 -11.75 18.10
N VAL A 125 -3.32 -12.28 18.72
CA VAL A 125 -3.35 -13.67 19.21
C VAL A 125 -3.13 -14.67 18.07
N ILE A 126 -3.83 -14.52 16.94
CA ILE A 126 -3.63 -15.40 15.76
C ILE A 126 -2.16 -15.35 15.30
N SER A 127 -1.61 -14.14 15.16
CA SER A 127 -0.22 -13.91 14.73
C SER A 127 0.79 -14.55 15.68
N ALA A 128 0.62 -14.37 16.99
CA ALA A 128 1.48 -14.94 18.02
C ALA A 128 1.41 -16.47 18.05
N ILE A 129 0.20 -17.06 17.94
CA ILE A 129 0.04 -18.52 17.85
C ILE A 129 0.73 -19.05 16.60
N ALA A 130 0.52 -18.43 15.43
CA ALA A 130 1.09 -18.88 14.17
C ALA A 130 2.63 -18.90 14.18
N LYS A 131 3.24 -17.87 14.79
CA LYS A 131 4.70 -17.72 14.94
C LYS A 131 5.30 -18.54 16.09
N SER A 132 4.49 -19.06 17.00
CA SER A 132 4.98 -19.85 18.14
C SER A 132 5.65 -21.16 17.72
N GLY A 133 6.52 -21.69 18.57
CA GLY A 133 7.14 -23.02 18.40
C GLY A 133 6.20 -24.21 18.67
N GLN A 134 4.89 -23.98 18.81
CA GLN A 134 3.92 -25.06 19.05
C GLN A 134 3.76 -25.97 17.82
N SER A 135 3.25 -27.18 18.03
CA SER A 135 2.91 -28.08 16.93
C SER A 135 1.80 -27.49 16.05
N GLU A 136 1.83 -27.80 14.75
CA GLU A 136 0.79 -27.35 13.81
C GLU A 136 -0.62 -27.81 14.22
N ALA A 137 -0.74 -28.98 14.85
CA ALA A 137 -2.00 -29.46 15.41
C ALA A 137 -2.51 -28.54 16.55
N SER A 138 -1.62 -28.10 17.44
CA SER A 138 -1.97 -27.18 18.53
C SER A 138 -2.37 -25.81 17.98
N LYS A 139 -1.56 -25.24 17.07
CA LYS A 139 -1.85 -23.96 16.42
C LYS A 139 -3.20 -24.00 15.72
N ARG A 140 -3.43 -25.05 14.91
CA ARG A 140 -4.69 -25.29 14.22
C ARG A 140 -5.88 -25.34 15.18
N ARG A 141 -5.78 -26.11 16.27
CA ARG A 141 -6.85 -26.24 17.26
C ARG A 141 -7.22 -24.89 17.88
N LYS A 142 -6.22 -24.06 18.21
CA LYS A 142 -6.46 -22.74 18.82
C LYS A 142 -7.05 -21.76 17.79
N ILE A 143 -6.38 -21.56 16.65
CA ILE A 143 -6.79 -20.59 15.63
C ILE A 143 -8.17 -20.91 15.05
N GLN A 144 -8.56 -22.19 14.96
CA GLN A 144 -9.89 -22.57 14.46
C GLN A 144 -11.06 -21.99 15.27
N LYS A 145 -10.86 -21.60 16.54
CA LYS A 145 -11.90 -20.92 17.33
C LYS A 145 -12.33 -19.59 16.71
N LEU A 146 -11.43 -18.94 15.95
CA LEU A 146 -11.64 -17.62 15.36
C LEU A 146 -12.08 -17.67 13.89
N VAL A 147 -12.30 -18.87 13.33
CA VAL A 147 -12.70 -19.02 11.91
C VAL A 147 -14.02 -18.32 11.60
N TYR A 148 -14.99 -18.33 12.51
CA TYR A 148 -16.31 -17.72 12.30
C TYR A 148 -16.49 -16.44 13.12
N ASP A 149 -15.38 -15.76 13.45
CA ASP A 149 -15.43 -14.50 14.18
C ASP A 149 -16.29 -13.47 13.45
N SER A 150 -17.06 -12.66 14.17
CA SER A 150 -17.94 -11.65 13.56
C SER A 150 -17.14 -10.59 12.78
N SER A 151 -15.91 -10.31 13.18
CA SER A 151 -15.04 -9.36 12.48
C SER A 151 -14.42 -9.97 11.23
N VAL A 152 -14.62 -9.30 10.09
CA VAL A 152 -13.97 -9.62 8.81
C VAL A 152 -12.44 -9.62 8.96
N SER A 153 -11.86 -8.65 9.70
CA SER A 153 -10.40 -8.56 9.87
C SER A 153 -9.82 -9.76 10.63
N VAL A 154 -10.55 -10.31 11.59
CA VAL A 154 -10.14 -11.51 12.33
C VAL A 154 -10.16 -12.73 11.41
N ARG A 155 -11.23 -12.92 10.63
CA ARG A 155 -11.32 -14.02 9.66
C ARG A 155 -10.24 -13.93 8.57
N MET A 156 -9.91 -12.71 8.12
CA MET A 156 -8.78 -12.48 7.21
C MET A 156 -7.43 -12.80 7.87
N ALA A 157 -7.24 -12.49 9.15
CA ALA A 157 -6.03 -12.85 9.88
C ALA A 157 -5.87 -14.37 10.02
N VAL A 158 -6.97 -15.12 10.22
CA VAL A 158 -6.96 -16.59 10.19
C VAL A 158 -6.42 -17.11 8.86
N ILE A 159 -6.88 -16.56 7.73
CA ILE A 159 -6.42 -16.91 6.38
C ILE A 159 -4.96 -16.52 6.17
N ASN A 160 -4.55 -15.34 6.62
CA ASN A 160 -3.17 -14.88 6.52
C ASN A 160 -2.21 -15.76 7.32
N ALA A 161 -2.65 -16.31 8.45
CA ALA A 161 -1.91 -17.29 9.22
C ALA A 161 -1.86 -18.70 8.58
N GLY A 162 -2.57 -18.92 7.46
CA GLY A 162 -2.56 -20.21 6.75
C GLY A 162 -3.65 -21.19 7.19
N TYR A 163 -4.70 -20.70 7.86
CA TYR A 163 -5.77 -21.54 8.40
C TYR A 163 -7.14 -21.17 7.82
N GLY A 164 -8.13 -22.02 8.03
CA GLY A 164 -9.54 -21.68 7.78
C GLY A 164 -10.01 -21.71 6.32
N TYR A 165 -9.14 -21.93 5.33
CA TYR A 165 -9.48 -21.88 3.90
C TYR A 165 -10.76 -22.65 3.52
N ASP A 166 -10.88 -23.92 3.92
CA ASP A 166 -12.06 -24.75 3.58
C ASP A 166 -13.36 -24.28 4.22
N LYS A 167 -13.25 -23.69 5.42
CA LYS A 167 -14.39 -23.20 6.20
C LYS A 167 -14.83 -21.80 5.74
N LEU A 168 -13.90 -21.00 5.24
CA LEU A 168 -14.09 -19.60 4.86
C LEU A 168 -14.31 -19.39 3.35
N LYS A 169 -14.22 -20.44 2.51
CA LYS A 169 -14.44 -20.28 1.07
C LYS A 169 -15.85 -19.77 0.71
N ASN A 170 -16.84 -20.01 1.57
CA ASN A 170 -18.22 -19.52 1.40
C ASN A 170 -18.51 -18.29 2.29
N ASP A 171 -17.49 -17.57 2.76
CA ASP A 171 -17.70 -16.40 3.63
C ASP A 171 -18.61 -15.37 2.97
N SER A 172 -19.46 -14.70 3.74
CA SER A 172 -20.35 -13.66 3.22
C SER A 172 -19.57 -12.45 2.68
N SER A 173 -18.41 -12.13 3.26
CA SER A 173 -17.53 -11.07 2.77
C SER A 173 -16.76 -11.52 1.54
N TRP A 174 -16.95 -10.80 0.43
CA TRP A 174 -16.17 -11.02 -0.79
C TRP A 174 -14.68 -10.74 -0.59
N GLU A 175 -14.28 -9.92 0.39
CA GLU A 175 -12.88 -9.62 0.71
C GLU A 175 -12.18 -10.86 1.28
N VAL A 176 -12.87 -11.60 2.14
CA VAL A 176 -12.40 -12.88 2.68
C VAL A 176 -12.23 -13.90 1.55
N ARG A 177 -13.25 -14.06 0.71
CA ARG A 177 -13.19 -14.98 -0.46
C ARG A 177 -12.09 -14.59 -1.44
N LYS A 178 -11.93 -13.30 -1.74
CA LYS A 178 -10.85 -12.75 -2.57
C LYS A 178 -9.48 -13.06 -1.99
N LEU A 179 -9.29 -12.91 -0.67
CA LEU A 179 -8.02 -13.22 -0.02
C LEU A 179 -7.66 -14.71 -0.18
N ILE A 180 -8.62 -15.61 -0.03
CA ILE A 180 -8.41 -17.05 -0.26
C ILE A 180 -7.99 -17.31 -1.71
N ALA A 181 -8.72 -16.75 -2.68
CA ALA A 181 -8.40 -16.87 -4.11
C ALA A 181 -7.01 -16.32 -4.45
N SER A 182 -6.63 -15.17 -3.86
CA SER A 182 -5.31 -14.55 -4.09
C SER A 182 -4.14 -15.38 -3.57
N LYS A 183 -4.40 -16.30 -2.64
CA LYS A 183 -3.44 -17.28 -2.13
C LYS A 183 -3.41 -18.58 -2.94
N GLY A 184 -4.19 -18.67 -4.02
CA GLY A 184 -4.25 -19.86 -4.88
C GLY A 184 -5.17 -20.97 -4.40
N TYR A 185 -5.99 -20.74 -3.36
CA TYR A 185 -6.88 -21.77 -2.80
C TYR A 185 -8.29 -21.71 -3.37
N ALA A 186 -8.92 -22.88 -3.52
CA ALA A 186 -10.31 -23.05 -3.97
C ALA A 186 -10.66 -22.29 -5.28
N LEU A 187 -9.71 -22.18 -6.21
CA LEU A 187 -9.89 -21.42 -7.45
C LEU A 187 -11.04 -21.94 -8.33
N GLU A 188 -11.26 -23.26 -8.36
CA GLU A 188 -12.43 -23.87 -9.03
C GLU A 188 -13.77 -23.39 -8.48
N HIS A 189 -13.83 -23.15 -7.17
CA HIS A 189 -15.02 -22.61 -6.52
C HIS A 189 -15.18 -21.12 -6.85
N PHE A 190 -14.09 -20.35 -6.82
CA PHE A 190 -14.13 -18.90 -7.00
C PHE A 190 -14.22 -18.42 -8.45
N ILE A 191 -13.97 -19.28 -9.45
CA ILE A 191 -14.06 -18.90 -10.87
C ILE A 191 -15.48 -18.46 -11.28
N VAL A 192 -16.48 -18.82 -10.47
CA VAL A 192 -17.90 -18.47 -10.66
C VAL A 192 -18.42 -17.52 -9.60
N ASP A 193 -17.55 -16.99 -8.74
CA ASP A 193 -17.95 -16.13 -7.62
C ASP A 193 -18.82 -14.97 -8.11
N PRO A 194 -19.92 -14.62 -7.42
CA PRO A 194 -20.76 -13.49 -7.85
C PRO A 194 -19.99 -12.17 -7.93
N HIS A 195 -19.00 -11.97 -7.05
CA HIS A 195 -18.22 -10.74 -6.97
C HIS A 195 -17.03 -10.76 -7.93
N TYR A 196 -16.97 -9.79 -8.85
CA TYR A 196 -15.93 -9.76 -9.88
C TYR A 196 -14.51 -9.66 -9.32
N ALA A 197 -14.31 -8.95 -8.20
CA ALA A 197 -12.98 -8.82 -7.57
C ALA A 197 -12.42 -10.16 -7.03
N VAL A 198 -13.29 -11.13 -6.72
CA VAL A 198 -12.86 -12.50 -6.37
C VAL A 198 -12.40 -13.22 -7.65
N ARG A 199 -13.17 -13.11 -8.74
CA ARG A 199 -12.80 -13.68 -10.04
C ARG A 199 -11.54 -13.04 -10.65
N GLU A 200 -11.28 -11.76 -10.39
CA GLU A 200 -10.01 -11.10 -10.70
C GLU A 200 -8.83 -11.77 -10.00
N ALA A 201 -8.97 -12.09 -8.70
CA ALA A 201 -7.94 -12.81 -7.98
C ALA A 201 -7.70 -14.21 -8.57
N VAL A 202 -8.75 -14.89 -9.06
CA VAL A 202 -8.60 -16.15 -9.82
C VAL A 202 -7.86 -15.94 -11.14
N ALA A 203 -8.18 -14.86 -11.87
CA ALA A 203 -7.51 -14.50 -13.12
C ALA A 203 -6.02 -14.21 -12.92
N ASP A 204 -5.66 -13.54 -11.83
CA ASP A 204 -4.26 -13.26 -11.46
C ASP A 204 -3.45 -14.54 -11.21
N GLN A 205 -4.10 -15.63 -10.79
CA GLN A 205 -3.46 -16.95 -10.65
C GLN A 205 -3.32 -17.70 -12.00
N GLY A 206 -3.82 -17.14 -13.10
CA GLY A 206 -3.86 -17.81 -14.41
C GLY A 206 -4.82 -19.01 -14.47
N PHE A 207 -5.64 -19.21 -13.44
CA PHE A 207 -6.54 -20.36 -13.36
C PHE A 207 -7.80 -20.16 -14.21
N GLY A 208 -8.22 -21.21 -14.91
CA GLY A 208 -9.53 -21.21 -15.56
C GLY A 208 -9.68 -20.25 -16.74
N ALA A 209 -8.58 -19.91 -17.41
CA ALA A 209 -8.53 -18.96 -18.52
C ALA A 209 -9.63 -19.16 -19.57
N ARG A 210 -9.96 -20.41 -19.94
CA ARG A 210 -11.02 -20.74 -20.93
C ARG A 210 -12.37 -20.13 -20.54
N ARG A 211 -12.71 -20.14 -19.26
CA ARG A 211 -13.96 -19.57 -18.75
C ARG A 211 -13.84 -18.07 -18.57
N LEU A 212 -12.74 -17.60 -17.97
CA LEU A 212 -12.56 -16.18 -17.64
C LEU A 212 -12.40 -15.28 -18.87
N MET A 213 -11.97 -15.81 -20.03
CA MET A 213 -12.05 -15.06 -21.30
C MET A 213 -13.47 -14.66 -21.69
N LYS A 214 -14.50 -15.35 -21.18
CA LYS A 214 -15.91 -15.04 -21.41
C LYS A 214 -16.56 -14.34 -20.22
N ASP A 215 -15.76 -13.89 -19.24
CA ASP A 215 -16.29 -13.22 -18.07
C ASP A 215 -17.02 -11.94 -18.47
N LYS A 216 -18.15 -11.65 -17.81
CA LYS A 216 -18.91 -10.42 -18.05
C LYS A 216 -18.13 -9.15 -17.70
N SER A 217 -17.23 -9.21 -16.72
CA SER A 217 -16.43 -8.07 -16.30
C SER A 217 -15.20 -7.88 -17.18
N PRO A 218 -15.05 -6.74 -17.88
CA PRO A 218 -13.83 -6.46 -18.62
C PRO A 218 -12.57 -6.42 -17.74
N SER A 219 -12.71 -6.06 -16.47
CA SER A 219 -11.59 -6.04 -15.53
C SER A 219 -11.01 -7.43 -15.29
N VAL A 220 -11.87 -8.46 -15.17
CA VAL A 220 -11.45 -9.87 -15.05
C VAL A 220 -10.72 -10.33 -16.30
N ARG A 221 -11.25 -10.00 -17.49
CA ARG A 221 -10.62 -10.33 -18.78
C ARG A 221 -9.27 -9.62 -18.94
N ALA A 222 -9.17 -8.36 -18.54
CA ALA A 222 -7.92 -7.60 -18.57
C ALA A 222 -6.87 -8.14 -17.57
N ARG A 223 -7.28 -8.55 -16.37
CA ARG A 223 -6.39 -9.25 -15.41
C ARG A 223 -5.85 -10.55 -15.99
N LEU A 224 -6.69 -11.32 -16.68
CA LEU A 224 -6.29 -12.54 -17.35
C LEU A 224 -5.21 -12.28 -18.43
N VAL A 225 -5.38 -11.23 -19.23
CA VAL A 225 -4.37 -10.78 -20.21
C VAL A 225 -3.07 -10.38 -19.52
N LYS A 226 -3.13 -9.61 -18.43
CA LYS A 226 -1.96 -9.21 -17.64
C LYS A 226 -1.22 -10.42 -17.04
N ALA A 227 -1.94 -11.48 -16.70
CA ALA A 227 -1.36 -12.76 -16.28
C ALA A 227 -0.78 -13.59 -17.45
N GLY A 228 -0.86 -13.11 -18.70
CA GLY A 228 -0.29 -13.76 -19.88
C GLY A 228 -1.24 -14.71 -20.61
N PHE A 229 -2.54 -14.70 -20.30
CA PHE A 229 -3.51 -15.64 -20.85
C PHE A 229 -4.55 -14.96 -21.75
N GLY A 230 -5.13 -15.73 -22.68
CA GLY A 230 -6.28 -15.30 -23.48
C GLY A 230 -6.03 -14.23 -24.53
N ILE A 231 -4.77 -13.82 -24.75
CA ILE A 231 -4.38 -12.74 -25.68
C ILE A 231 -4.97 -12.93 -27.08
N LYS A 232 -4.79 -14.12 -27.69
CA LYS A 232 -5.30 -14.40 -29.04
C LYS A 232 -6.82 -14.32 -29.14
N THR A 233 -7.54 -14.71 -28.09
CA THR A 233 -9.01 -14.74 -28.07
C THR A 233 -9.60 -13.35 -27.82
N LEU A 234 -8.92 -12.54 -27.00
CA LEU A 234 -9.39 -11.23 -26.54
C LEU A 234 -8.85 -10.07 -27.40
N ILE A 235 -8.15 -10.36 -28.49
CA ILE A 235 -7.45 -9.39 -29.34
C ILE A 235 -8.38 -8.35 -30.03
N HIS A 236 -9.68 -8.62 -30.08
CA HIS A 236 -10.70 -7.67 -30.54
C HIS A 236 -11.81 -7.51 -29.48
N ASP A 237 -11.47 -7.63 -28.19
CA ASP A 237 -12.43 -7.44 -27.11
C ASP A 237 -13.09 -6.06 -27.21
N GLN A 238 -14.40 -6.03 -26.98
CA GLN A 238 -15.20 -4.80 -27.08
C GLN A 238 -14.77 -3.74 -26.07
N SER A 239 -14.18 -4.14 -24.94
CA SER A 239 -13.73 -3.22 -23.92
C SER A 239 -12.33 -2.68 -24.22
N PRO A 240 -12.14 -1.34 -24.30
CA PRO A 240 -10.81 -0.75 -24.48
C PRO A 240 -9.85 -1.10 -23.33
N LEU A 241 -10.34 -1.35 -22.11
CA LEU A 241 -9.50 -1.83 -20.99
C LEU A 241 -8.78 -3.16 -21.29
N VAL A 242 -9.43 -4.06 -22.02
CA VAL A 242 -8.84 -5.35 -22.38
C VAL A 242 -7.86 -5.16 -23.53
N ARG A 243 -8.24 -4.36 -24.54
CA ARG A 243 -7.36 -4.02 -25.67
C ARG A 243 -6.10 -3.26 -25.23
N GLU A 244 -6.24 -2.35 -24.27
CA GLU A 244 -5.13 -1.65 -23.61
C GLU A 244 -4.18 -2.65 -22.94
N ALA A 245 -4.70 -3.60 -22.15
CA ALA A 245 -3.87 -4.62 -21.52
C ALA A 245 -3.11 -5.47 -22.56
N ILE A 246 -3.72 -5.76 -23.70
CA ILE A 246 -3.09 -6.49 -24.82
C ILE A 246 -1.99 -5.64 -25.48
N ALA A 247 -2.24 -4.34 -25.69
CA ALA A 247 -1.26 -3.41 -26.24
C ALA A 247 -0.04 -3.26 -25.30
N LEU A 248 -0.27 -3.12 -23.99
CA LEU A 248 0.80 -3.08 -22.98
C LEU A 248 1.59 -4.39 -22.92
N ALA A 249 0.96 -5.53 -23.22
CA ALA A 249 1.64 -6.82 -23.37
C ALA A 249 2.41 -6.96 -24.70
N GLY A 250 2.34 -5.96 -25.60
CA GLY A 250 3.07 -5.94 -26.86
C GLY A 250 2.36 -6.61 -28.04
N PHE A 251 1.06 -6.89 -27.93
CA PHE A 251 0.30 -7.58 -28.95
C PHE A 251 -0.65 -6.64 -29.70
N ASN A 252 -0.96 -7.00 -30.95
CA ASN A 252 -1.82 -6.27 -31.88
C ASN A 252 -1.50 -4.79 -32.14
N LEU A 253 -0.27 -4.37 -31.89
CA LEU A 253 0.13 -2.95 -31.92
C LEU A 253 -0.13 -2.26 -33.27
N ARG A 254 -0.04 -3.00 -34.39
CA ARG A 254 -0.29 -2.46 -35.74
C ARG A 254 -1.73 -2.05 -35.95
N GLU A 255 -2.69 -2.86 -35.50
CA GLU A 255 -4.11 -2.55 -35.60
C GLU A 255 -4.51 -1.52 -34.55
N TYR A 256 -4.06 -1.72 -33.30
CA TYR A 256 -4.34 -0.81 -32.19
C TYR A 256 -3.74 0.58 -32.34
N LEU A 257 -2.78 0.76 -33.26
CA LEU A 257 -2.32 2.07 -33.71
C LEU A 257 -3.45 2.96 -34.25
N TYR A 258 -4.56 2.35 -34.69
CA TYR A 258 -5.75 2.98 -35.23
C TYR A 258 -6.99 2.69 -34.38
N ASP A 259 -6.84 2.16 -33.15
CA ASP A 259 -7.97 1.89 -32.26
C ASP A 259 -8.79 3.16 -32.04
N GLU A 260 -10.11 3.04 -31.96
CA GLU A 260 -11.01 4.16 -31.65
C GLU A 260 -10.67 4.82 -30.30
N SER A 261 -10.22 4.02 -29.33
CA SER A 261 -9.95 4.47 -27.98
C SER A 261 -8.57 5.10 -27.86
N PRO A 262 -8.46 6.37 -27.42
CA PRO A 262 -7.17 7.00 -27.19
C PRO A 262 -6.35 6.30 -26.11
N ILE A 263 -6.99 5.60 -25.16
CA ILE A 263 -6.28 4.84 -24.11
C ILE A 263 -5.52 3.65 -24.73
N VAL A 264 -6.13 2.95 -25.69
CA VAL A 264 -5.47 1.85 -26.40
C VAL A 264 -4.32 2.37 -27.25
N ARG A 265 -4.53 3.47 -28.00
CA ARG A 265 -3.44 4.12 -28.77
C ARG A 265 -2.32 4.65 -27.87
N ALA A 266 -2.66 5.15 -26.68
CA ALA A 266 -1.70 5.59 -25.68
C ALA A 266 -0.88 4.42 -25.13
N ALA A 267 -1.49 3.25 -24.94
CA ALA A 267 -0.77 2.02 -24.59
C ALA A 267 0.17 1.55 -25.71
N VAL A 268 -0.20 1.71 -26.99
CA VAL A 268 0.70 1.46 -28.13
C VAL A 268 1.91 2.39 -28.09
N ALA A 269 1.71 3.69 -27.81
CA ALA A 269 2.79 4.64 -27.59
C ALA A 269 3.64 4.26 -26.36
N GLU A 270 3.01 3.81 -25.28
CA GLU A 270 3.70 3.34 -24.07
C GLU A 270 4.52 2.07 -24.30
N TYR A 271 4.13 1.22 -25.25
CA TYR A 271 4.98 0.12 -25.69
C TYR A 271 6.18 0.62 -26.53
N GLY A 272 6.06 1.80 -27.15
CA GLY A 272 7.09 2.39 -28.01
C GLY A 272 6.88 2.11 -29.50
N PHE A 273 5.69 1.65 -29.91
CA PHE A 273 5.38 1.34 -31.29
C PHE A 273 4.65 2.50 -31.99
N GLY A 274 4.93 2.72 -33.27
CA GLY A 274 4.18 3.69 -34.10
C GLY A 274 4.29 5.16 -33.68
N LEU A 275 5.32 5.52 -32.90
CA LEU A 275 5.49 6.85 -32.30
C LEU A 275 5.47 8.01 -33.31
N GLN A 276 5.94 7.78 -34.53
CA GLN A 276 5.87 8.76 -35.62
C GLN A 276 4.44 9.22 -35.89
N LYS A 277 3.52 8.27 -36.11
CA LYS A 277 2.10 8.56 -36.33
C LYS A 277 1.45 9.13 -35.08
N LEU A 278 1.70 8.51 -33.92
CA LEU A 278 1.08 8.89 -32.65
C LEU A 278 1.52 10.27 -32.16
N SER A 279 2.66 10.79 -32.62
CA SER A 279 3.07 12.18 -32.38
C SER A 279 2.12 13.22 -33.01
N CYS A 280 1.27 12.78 -33.95
CA CYS A 280 0.23 13.58 -34.60
C CYS A 280 -1.18 13.15 -34.15
N ASP A 281 -1.31 12.34 -33.09
CA ASP A 281 -2.62 11.86 -32.64
C ASP A 281 -3.52 13.02 -32.20
N THR A 282 -4.81 12.90 -32.44
CA THR A 282 -5.79 13.92 -32.04
C THR A 282 -5.89 14.04 -30.53
N SER A 283 -5.64 12.96 -29.79
CA SER A 283 -5.64 12.98 -28.32
C SER A 283 -4.30 13.41 -27.74
N GLU A 284 -4.37 14.41 -26.86
CA GLU A 284 -3.26 14.89 -26.05
C GLU A 284 -2.65 13.81 -25.15
N ILE A 285 -3.44 12.84 -24.68
CA ILE A 285 -2.95 11.75 -23.82
C ILE A 285 -1.98 10.85 -24.60
N VAL A 286 -2.32 10.56 -25.86
CA VAL A 286 -1.48 9.78 -26.76
C VAL A 286 -0.20 10.54 -27.07
N ARG A 287 -0.31 11.83 -27.45
CA ARG A 287 0.86 12.69 -27.72
C ARG A 287 1.75 12.84 -26.47
N ALA A 288 1.18 12.93 -25.28
CA ALA A 288 1.92 12.96 -24.03
C ALA A 288 2.70 11.66 -23.79
N LYS A 289 2.13 10.48 -24.08
CA LYS A 289 2.86 9.21 -24.02
C LYS A 289 4.00 9.14 -25.02
N VAL A 290 3.82 9.67 -26.23
CA VAL A 290 4.90 9.79 -27.22
C VAL A 290 6.03 10.69 -26.70
N ALA A 291 5.69 11.84 -26.09
CA ALA A 291 6.67 12.73 -25.47
C ALA A 291 7.41 12.03 -24.32
N GLN A 292 6.70 11.31 -23.44
CA GLN A 292 7.30 10.54 -22.35
C GLN A 292 8.30 9.48 -22.83
N LYS A 293 8.13 8.96 -24.06
CA LYS A 293 9.08 8.05 -24.73
C LYS A 293 10.28 8.75 -25.37
N GLY A 294 10.44 10.05 -25.17
CA GLY A 294 11.56 10.79 -25.76
C GLY A 294 11.42 11.03 -27.27
N TYR A 295 10.26 10.71 -27.86
CA TYR A 295 10.07 10.77 -29.30
C TYR A 295 9.43 12.09 -29.74
N ALA A 296 9.86 12.62 -30.89
CA ALA A 296 9.36 13.87 -31.48
C ALA A 296 9.35 15.08 -30.54
N LEU A 297 10.24 15.14 -29.54
CA LEU A 297 10.27 16.20 -28.51
C LEU A 297 10.33 17.61 -29.11
N SER A 298 11.08 17.81 -30.20
CA SER A 298 11.15 19.10 -30.89
C SER A 298 9.76 19.62 -31.32
N LYS A 299 8.91 18.73 -31.84
CA LYS A 299 7.53 19.00 -32.25
C LYS A 299 6.62 19.14 -31.03
N LEU A 300 6.62 18.15 -30.14
CA LEU A 300 5.69 18.06 -28.99
C LEU A 300 5.92 19.13 -27.92
N SER A 301 7.05 19.81 -27.94
CA SER A 301 7.28 20.96 -27.07
C SER A 301 6.65 22.26 -27.59
N LYS A 302 6.06 22.23 -28.78
CA LYS A 302 5.23 23.30 -29.33
C LYS A 302 3.77 22.85 -29.41
N ASP A 303 3.42 21.76 -28.73
CA ASP A 303 2.07 21.23 -28.71
C ASP A 303 1.10 22.26 -28.12
N GLU A 304 -0.11 22.31 -28.64
CA GLU A 304 -1.17 23.18 -28.12
C GLU A 304 -1.51 22.86 -26.66
N ASN A 305 -1.35 21.60 -26.24
CA ASN A 305 -1.68 21.16 -24.90
C ASN A 305 -0.47 21.28 -23.97
N TRP A 306 -0.64 22.06 -22.90
CA TRP A 306 0.40 22.30 -21.88
C TRP A 306 0.95 21.00 -21.26
N PHE A 307 0.12 19.96 -21.10
CA PHE A 307 0.55 18.70 -20.48
C PHE A 307 1.49 17.93 -21.39
N VAL A 308 1.28 17.97 -22.71
CA VAL A 308 2.19 17.39 -23.70
C VAL A 308 3.53 18.13 -23.68
N ARG A 309 3.50 19.46 -23.64
CA ARG A 309 4.72 20.29 -23.49
C ARG A 309 5.47 19.99 -22.20
N LEU A 310 4.77 19.84 -21.07
CA LEU A 310 5.35 19.45 -19.79
C LEU A 310 6.03 18.07 -19.87
N CYS A 311 5.36 17.09 -20.49
CA CYS A 311 5.94 15.76 -20.71
C CYS A 311 7.21 15.84 -21.56
N ALA A 312 7.20 16.63 -22.64
CA ALA A 312 8.38 16.83 -23.47
C ALA A 312 9.53 17.49 -22.70
N ALA A 313 9.24 18.48 -21.86
CA ALA A 313 10.23 19.10 -20.98
C ALA A 313 10.84 18.09 -19.99
N LYS A 314 10.00 17.25 -19.36
CA LYS A 314 10.46 16.19 -18.44
C LYS A 314 11.36 15.17 -19.15
N SER A 315 11.00 14.73 -20.34
CA SER A 315 11.82 13.80 -21.12
C SER A 315 13.15 14.42 -21.57
N LEU A 316 13.15 15.69 -21.99
CA LEU A 316 14.40 16.40 -22.31
C LEU A 316 15.34 16.52 -21.09
N TYR A 317 14.79 16.71 -19.89
CA TYR A 317 15.56 16.69 -18.66
C TYR A 317 16.17 15.30 -18.39
N GLN A 318 15.38 14.24 -18.51
CA GLN A 318 15.85 12.86 -18.34
C GLN A 318 16.94 12.47 -19.36
N GLU A 319 16.87 12.99 -20.57
CA GLU A 319 17.88 12.79 -21.63
C GLU A 319 19.09 13.74 -21.54
N ASN A 320 19.20 14.54 -20.46
CA ASN A 320 20.25 15.54 -20.27
C ASN A 320 20.32 16.61 -21.39
N GLN A 321 19.23 16.86 -22.12
CA GLN A 321 19.16 17.85 -23.19
C GLN A 321 18.80 19.25 -22.64
N PHE A 322 19.55 19.71 -21.64
CA PHE A 322 19.23 20.91 -20.86
C PHE A 322 19.20 22.21 -21.69
N SER A 323 19.99 22.29 -22.76
CA SER A 323 19.97 23.44 -23.67
C SER A 323 18.58 23.65 -24.29
N LYS A 324 17.85 22.57 -24.56
CA LYS A 324 16.49 22.59 -25.10
C LYS A 324 15.41 22.88 -24.05
N LEU A 325 15.74 22.85 -22.75
CA LEU A 325 14.80 23.21 -21.68
C LEU A 325 14.55 24.72 -21.59
N LYS A 326 15.53 25.54 -22.00
CA LYS A 326 15.47 27.00 -21.87
C LYS A 326 14.22 27.64 -22.47
N ARG A 327 13.66 27.08 -23.55
CA ARG A 327 12.43 27.59 -24.16
C ARG A 327 11.21 27.52 -23.23
N PHE A 328 11.14 26.49 -22.40
CA PHE A 328 9.98 26.25 -21.54
C PHE A 328 9.93 27.20 -20.34
N ALA A 329 11.04 27.87 -19.99
CA ALA A 329 11.03 28.93 -19.00
C ALA A 329 10.15 30.14 -19.40
N LYS A 330 9.82 30.24 -20.70
CA LYS A 330 8.92 31.25 -21.27
C LYS A 330 7.60 30.65 -21.79
N ASP A 331 7.28 29.41 -21.40
CA ASP A 331 6.01 28.77 -21.79
C ASP A 331 4.81 29.59 -21.29
N GLU A 332 3.66 29.50 -21.94
CA GLU A 332 2.43 30.19 -21.52
C GLU A 332 1.79 29.56 -20.28
N ASP A 333 2.01 28.26 -20.03
CA ASP A 333 1.48 27.56 -18.86
C ASP A 333 2.47 27.66 -17.68
N GLU A 334 1.95 28.03 -16.51
CA GLU A 334 2.74 28.22 -15.31
C GLU A 334 3.48 26.96 -14.87
N ARG A 335 2.85 25.78 -14.95
CA ARG A 335 3.44 24.52 -14.50
C ARG A 335 4.63 24.12 -15.37
N VAL A 336 4.55 24.42 -16.67
CA VAL A 336 5.64 24.19 -17.62
C VAL A 336 6.81 25.13 -17.33
N ARG A 337 6.52 26.43 -17.09
CA ARG A 337 7.54 27.43 -16.70
C ARG A 337 8.22 27.09 -15.39
N GLU A 338 7.45 26.73 -14.37
CA GLU A 338 7.93 26.42 -13.03
C GLU A 338 8.88 25.23 -13.05
N PHE A 339 8.47 24.14 -13.72
CA PHE A 339 9.32 22.96 -13.91
C PHE A 339 10.65 23.35 -14.57
N ALA A 340 10.59 24.03 -15.71
CA ALA A 340 11.80 24.39 -16.46
C ALA A 340 12.73 25.32 -15.67
N SER A 341 12.19 26.33 -14.99
CA SER A 341 12.96 27.31 -14.23
C SER A 341 13.63 26.69 -13.00
N THR A 342 12.89 25.86 -12.27
CA THR A 342 13.41 25.15 -11.09
C THR A 342 14.51 24.18 -11.48
N THR A 343 14.31 23.39 -12.52
CA THR A 343 15.30 22.43 -13.02
C THR A 343 16.56 23.13 -13.53
N LEU A 344 16.45 24.21 -14.30
CA LEU A 344 17.60 24.97 -14.79
C LEU A 344 18.40 25.60 -13.64
N LYS A 345 17.73 26.08 -12.59
CA LYS A 345 18.40 26.59 -11.39
C LYS A 345 19.20 25.50 -10.67
N GLN A 346 18.59 24.33 -10.45
CA GLN A 346 19.26 23.18 -9.83
C GLN A 346 20.49 22.72 -10.61
N ILE A 347 20.42 22.70 -11.94
CA ILE A 347 21.56 22.35 -12.80
C ILE A 347 22.69 23.36 -12.61
N LYS A 348 22.38 24.66 -12.68
CA LYS A 348 23.37 25.73 -12.51
C LYS A 348 24.03 25.70 -11.14
N ASP A 349 23.27 25.42 -10.08
CA ASP A 349 23.79 25.31 -8.72
C ASP A 349 24.68 24.06 -8.56
N LYS A 350 24.35 22.95 -9.22
CA LYS A 350 25.18 21.73 -9.24
C LYS A 350 26.50 21.95 -9.99
N GLU A 351 26.47 22.59 -11.16
CA GLU A 351 27.67 22.92 -11.95
C GLU A 351 28.62 23.82 -11.15
N LYS A 352 28.09 24.83 -10.44
CA LYS A 352 28.90 25.70 -9.55
C LYS A 352 29.58 24.92 -8.42
N ARG A 353 28.89 23.96 -7.80
CA ARG A 353 29.45 23.12 -6.73
C ARG A 353 30.50 22.14 -7.21
N GLN A 354 30.47 21.74 -8.47
CA GLN A 354 31.48 20.84 -9.05
C GLN A 354 32.73 21.60 -9.53
N ALA A 355 32.61 22.91 -9.75
CA ALA A 355 33.70 23.79 -10.16
C ALA A 355 34.42 24.47 -8.98
N ALA A 356 33.91 24.30 -7.75
CA ALA A 356 34.50 24.76 -6.49
C ALA A 356 35.05 23.58 -5.71
#